data_AF-A0A813BZE9-F1
#
_entry.id   AF-A0A813BZE9-F1
#
_cell.length_a   1.000
_cell.length_b   1.000
_cell.length_c   1.000
_cell.angle_alpha   90.00
_cell.angle_beta   90.00
_cell.angle_gamma   90.00
#
_symmetry.space_group_name_H-M   'P 1'
#
loop_
_entity.id
_entity.type
_entity.pdbx_description
1 polymer ?
#
loop_
_entity_poly.entity_id
_entity_poly.type
_entity_poly.pdbx_seq_one_letter_code
_entity_poly.pdbx_strand_id
1 'polypeptide(L)'
;VVIAATRRALQDGCRVLVAGPIGRVWSTDLEEAVRTARTLERDGKDFTFLTVTNRGAAAINEARLQLQFPRAASELAKSGGVPTDTEPVVLDPGMRLRLTYNVDKDRSFVNGQMGTIRLMLRRDIFVLASDQGTSILVHPICVKGQMFLPVAYGWATTIRRAQ
;
A
#
# COMPACT_ATOMS: atom_id res chain seq x y z
N VAL A 1 -12.06 -10.18 21.39
CA VAL A 1 -10.59 -10.25 21.67
C VAL A 1 -9.75 -9.62 20.56
N VAL A 2 -10.04 -9.83 19.27
CA VAL A 2 -9.27 -9.26 18.14
C VAL A 2 -9.41 -7.73 18.00
N ILE A 3 -10.62 -7.16 18.06
CA ILE A 3 -10.81 -5.69 18.13
C ILE A 3 -10.10 -5.11 19.34
N ALA A 4 -10.07 -5.83 20.47
CA ALA A 4 -9.35 -5.39 21.66
C ALA A 4 -7.83 -5.45 21.47
N ALA A 5 -7.27 -6.48 20.83
CA ALA A 5 -5.84 -6.58 20.55
C ALA A 5 -5.37 -5.56 19.51
N THR A 6 -6.12 -5.36 18.43
CA THR A 6 -5.88 -4.29 17.43
C THR A 6 -6.01 -2.91 18.07
N ARG A 7 -7.06 -2.67 18.86
CA ARG A 7 -7.26 -1.41 19.58
C ARG A 7 -6.17 -1.16 20.62
N ARG A 8 -5.68 -2.20 21.30
CA ARG A 8 -4.61 -2.13 22.32
C ARG A 8 -3.24 -1.92 21.68
N ALA A 9 -2.91 -2.65 20.61
CA ALA A 9 -1.71 -2.39 19.81
C ALA A 9 -1.70 -0.95 19.26
N LEU A 10 -2.86 -0.45 18.80
CA LEU A 10 -3.01 0.94 18.35
C LEU A 10 -3.08 1.97 19.48
N GLN A 11 -3.42 1.59 20.71
CA GLN A 11 -3.33 2.44 21.91
C GLN A 11 -1.88 2.54 22.40
N ASP A 12 -1.09 1.49 22.20
CA ASP A 12 0.33 1.40 22.53
C ASP A 12 1.24 2.00 21.42
N GLY A 13 0.66 2.68 20.42
CA GLY A 13 1.40 3.36 19.35
C GLY A 13 1.95 2.46 18.24
N CYS A 14 1.51 1.20 18.16
CA CYS A 14 1.98 0.24 17.18
C CYS A 14 1.37 0.52 15.79
N ARG A 15 2.22 0.83 14.80
CA ARG A 15 1.84 1.20 13.42
C ARG A 15 1.65 0.00 12.47
N VAL A 16 1.62 -1.22 13.00
CA VAL A 16 1.75 -2.46 12.23
C VAL A 16 0.72 -3.48 12.68
N LEU A 17 -0.08 -3.99 11.75
CA LEU A 17 -1.04 -5.07 12.01
C LEU A 17 -0.65 -6.32 11.24
N VAL A 18 -0.38 -7.42 11.97
CA VAL A 18 0.07 -8.70 11.38
C VAL A 18 -1.12 -9.60 11.04
N ALA A 19 -1.14 -10.15 9.84
CA ALA A 19 -2.07 -11.16 9.30
C ALA A 19 -1.27 -12.44 8.96
N GLY A 20 -1.39 -13.45 9.83
CA GLY A 20 -0.65 -14.72 9.75
C GLY A 20 -1.17 -15.72 8.70
N PRO A 21 -0.42 -16.81 8.39
CA PRO A 21 -0.80 -17.82 7.39
C PRO A 21 -1.50 -19.04 8.00
N ILE A 22 -1.35 -19.27 9.32
CA ILE A 22 -2.03 -20.24 10.17
C ILE A 22 -1.96 -19.61 11.59
N GLY A 23 -3.10 -19.30 12.21
CA GLY A 23 -3.17 -18.63 13.52
C GLY A 23 -3.84 -17.25 13.46
N ARG A 24 -5.11 -17.21 13.88
CA ARG A 24 -6.06 -16.10 13.78
C ARG A 24 -5.50 -14.76 14.28
N VAL A 25 -5.29 -13.81 13.37
CA VAL A 25 -5.26 -12.37 13.71
C VAL A 25 -6.27 -11.56 12.88
N TRP A 26 -7.11 -12.23 12.07
CA TRP A 26 -8.47 -11.80 11.72
C TRP A 26 -9.32 -13.08 11.68
N SER A 27 -10.32 -13.21 12.54
CA SER A 27 -11.33 -14.29 12.46
C SER A 27 -12.58 -13.81 11.71
N THR A 28 -12.42 -12.78 10.90
CA THR A 28 -13.48 -11.98 10.32
C THR A 28 -13.22 -11.81 8.83
N ASP A 29 -14.32 -11.65 8.11
CA ASP A 29 -14.39 -11.43 6.68
C ASP A 29 -13.42 -10.32 6.23
N LEU A 30 -12.79 -10.50 5.05
CA LEU A 30 -11.81 -9.57 4.48
C LEU A 30 -12.40 -8.16 4.34
N GLU A 31 -13.68 -8.10 3.98
CA GLU A 31 -14.39 -6.85 3.83
C GLU A 31 -14.54 -6.11 5.17
N GLU A 32 -14.96 -6.82 6.23
CA GLU A 32 -15.01 -6.28 7.58
C GLU A 32 -13.63 -5.78 8.02
N ALA A 33 -12.57 -6.47 7.58
CA ALA A 33 -11.22 -6.10 7.93
C ALA A 33 -10.78 -4.76 7.34
N VAL A 34 -11.00 -4.60 6.05
CA VAL A 34 -10.67 -3.39 5.31
C VAL A 34 -11.54 -2.22 5.78
N ARG A 35 -12.81 -2.46 6.12
CA ARG A 35 -13.70 -1.44 6.70
C ARG A 35 -13.24 -0.98 8.08
N THR A 36 -12.93 -1.92 8.98
CA THR A 36 -12.42 -1.60 10.32
C THR A 36 -11.13 -0.81 10.25
N ALA A 37 -10.23 -1.25 9.37
CA ALA A 37 -8.99 -0.55 9.09
C ALA A 37 -9.22 0.90 8.64
N ARG A 38 -10.16 1.14 7.74
CA ARG A 38 -10.50 2.48 7.27
C ARG A 38 -11.00 3.39 8.40
N THR A 39 -11.78 2.86 9.33
CA THR A 39 -12.24 3.62 10.52
C THR A 39 -11.06 4.06 11.38
N LEU A 40 -10.10 3.17 11.63
CA LEU A 40 -8.93 3.46 12.45
C LEU A 40 -8.01 4.53 11.83
N GLU A 41 -7.87 4.52 10.50
CA GLU A 41 -7.12 5.56 9.76
C GLU A 41 -7.78 6.94 9.88
N ARG A 42 -9.12 7.00 9.89
CA ARG A 42 -9.86 8.26 10.10
C ARG A 42 -9.61 8.83 11.49
N ASP A 43 -9.33 7.99 12.47
CA ASP A 43 -8.96 8.37 13.84
C ASP A 43 -7.47 8.75 13.97
N GLY A 44 -6.77 8.96 12.84
CA GLY A 44 -5.38 9.42 12.79
C GLY A 44 -4.35 8.31 12.97
N LYS A 45 -4.75 7.03 12.87
CA LYS A 45 -3.83 5.90 13.02
C LYS A 45 -3.51 5.29 11.66
N ASP A 46 -2.41 5.75 11.07
CA ASP A 46 -1.82 5.10 9.91
C ASP A 46 -1.21 3.75 10.27
N PHE A 47 -1.50 2.72 9.48
CA PHE A 47 -0.85 1.41 9.61
C PHE A 47 -0.80 0.69 8.26
N THR A 48 0.06 -0.32 8.22
CA THR A 48 0.18 -1.25 7.10
C THR A 48 -0.17 -2.66 7.57
N PHE A 49 -0.93 -3.38 6.75
CA PHE A 49 -1.17 -4.80 6.95
C PHE A 49 0.08 -5.59 6.58
N LEU A 50 0.61 -6.39 7.51
CA LEU A 50 1.67 -7.35 7.22
C LEU A 50 1.08 -8.72 7.01
N THR A 51 1.25 -9.31 5.84
CA THR A 51 0.82 -10.68 5.57
C THR A 51 2.02 -11.62 5.52
N VAL A 52 1.79 -12.93 5.53
CA VAL A 52 2.92 -13.88 5.36
C VAL A 52 3.08 -14.31 3.91
N THR A 53 2.04 -14.14 3.10
CA THR A 53 2.04 -14.48 1.68
C THR A 53 1.79 -13.25 0.81
N ASN A 54 2.44 -13.19 -0.37
CA ASN A 54 2.18 -12.14 -1.35
C ASN A 54 0.69 -12.15 -1.78
N ARG A 55 0.08 -13.34 -1.90
CA ARG A 55 -1.34 -13.48 -2.20
C ARG A 55 -2.23 -12.81 -1.15
N GLY A 56 -1.92 -12.97 0.13
CA GLY A 56 -2.65 -12.29 1.20
C GLY A 56 -2.52 -10.77 1.12
N ALA A 57 -1.31 -10.26 0.85
CA ALA A 57 -1.10 -8.82 0.70
C ALA A 57 -1.85 -8.27 -0.53
N ALA A 58 -1.81 -9.00 -1.65
CA ALA A 58 -2.54 -8.65 -2.86
C ALA A 58 -4.06 -8.58 -2.62
N ALA A 59 -4.64 -9.59 -1.94
CA ALA A 59 -6.06 -9.61 -1.62
C ALA A 59 -6.49 -8.41 -0.75
N ILE A 60 -5.69 -8.04 0.27
CA ILE A 60 -5.98 -6.86 1.09
C ILE A 60 -5.84 -5.57 0.26
N ASN A 61 -4.79 -5.45 -0.56
CA ASN A 61 -4.60 -4.29 -1.42
C ASN A 61 -5.75 -4.13 -2.42
N GLU A 62 -6.21 -5.22 -3.02
CA GLU A 62 -7.36 -5.24 -3.92
C GLU A 62 -8.65 -4.84 -3.20
N ALA A 63 -8.94 -5.43 -2.03
CA ALA A 63 -10.11 -5.07 -1.26
C ALA A 63 -10.08 -3.60 -0.78
N ARG A 64 -8.89 -3.06 -0.47
CA ARG A 64 -8.69 -1.63 -0.16
C ARG A 64 -8.93 -0.75 -1.37
N LEU A 65 -8.48 -1.17 -2.55
CA LEU A 65 -8.71 -0.47 -3.82
C LEU A 65 -10.21 -0.44 -4.14
N GLN A 66 -10.90 -1.58 -4.06
CA GLN A 66 -12.34 -1.71 -4.31
C GLN A 66 -13.16 -0.84 -3.35
N LEU A 67 -12.82 -0.86 -2.05
CA LEU A 67 -13.55 -0.09 -1.04
C LEU A 67 -13.36 1.42 -1.16
N GLN A 68 -12.12 1.88 -1.39
CA GLN A 68 -11.79 3.31 -1.32
C GLN A 68 -11.75 4.01 -2.67
N PHE A 69 -11.45 3.28 -3.74
CA PHE A 69 -11.26 3.80 -5.09
C PHE A 69 -11.98 2.90 -6.11
N PRO A 70 -13.31 2.73 -6.02
CA PRO A 70 -14.07 1.79 -6.86
C PRO A 70 -13.93 2.09 -8.36
N ARG A 71 -13.75 3.37 -8.74
CA ARG A 71 -13.46 3.77 -10.13
C ARG A 71 -12.12 3.22 -10.60
N ALA A 72 -11.07 3.39 -9.81
CA ALA A 72 -9.73 2.88 -10.11
C ALA A 72 -9.70 1.34 -10.14
N ALA A 73 -10.43 0.68 -9.23
CA ALA A 73 -10.60 -0.77 -9.25
C ALA A 73 -11.25 -1.24 -10.56
N SER A 74 -12.32 -0.56 -10.99
CA SER A 74 -12.98 -0.86 -12.28
C SER A 74 -12.07 -0.61 -13.48
N GLU A 75 -11.28 0.46 -13.45
CA GLU A 75 -10.29 0.76 -14.49
C GLU A 75 -9.21 -0.32 -14.57
N LEU A 76 -8.67 -0.75 -13.44
CA LEU A 76 -7.64 -1.80 -13.39
C LEU A 76 -8.16 -3.10 -14.00
N ALA A 77 -9.39 -3.49 -13.66
CA ALA A 77 -10.04 -4.69 -14.18
C ALA A 77 -10.32 -4.65 -15.70
N LYS A 78 -10.49 -3.45 -16.28
CA LYS A 78 -10.83 -3.28 -17.71
C LYS A 78 -9.63 -2.98 -18.61
N SER A 79 -8.67 -2.23 -18.10
CA SER A 79 -7.61 -1.59 -18.90
C SER A 79 -6.19 -1.97 -18.47
N GLY A 80 -6.04 -2.76 -17.42
CA GLY A 80 -4.75 -3.31 -17.00
C GLY A 80 -3.79 -2.32 -16.35
N GLY A 81 -4.18 -1.06 -16.09
CA GLY A 81 -3.39 -0.11 -15.31
C GLY A 81 -2.05 0.33 -15.93
N VAL A 82 -1.23 1.01 -15.13
CA VAL A 82 0.15 1.39 -15.43
C VAL A 82 1.09 0.22 -15.07
N PRO A 83 1.98 -0.22 -15.97
CA PRO A 83 2.93 -1.30 -15.69
C PRO A 83 3.89 -0.97 -14.53
N THR A 84 4.11 -1.93 -13.65
CA THR A 84 5.09 -1.87 -12.55
C THR A 84 6.07 -3.05 -12.65
N ASP A 85 7.02 -3.16 -11.73
CA ASP A 85 7.89 -4.35 -11.57
C ASP A 85 7.18 -5.55 -10.93
N THR A 86 5.93 -5.37 -10.49
CA THR A 86 5.11 -6.42 -9.89
C THR A 86 3.80 -6.56 -10.65
N GLU A 87 2.70 -6.07 -10.08
CA GLU A 87 1.38 -6.05 -10.71
C GLU A 87 1.04 -4.64 -11.17
N PRO A 88 0.31 -4.46 -12.28
CA PRO A 88 -0.09 -3.13 -12.71
C PRO A 88 -0.95 -2.39 -11.68
N VAL A 89 -0.90 -1.06 -11.70
CA VAL A 89 -1.62 -0.21 -10.76
C VAL A 89 -2.43 0.87 -11.47
N VAL A 90 -3.54 1.29 -10.87
CA VAL A 90 -4.19 2.56 -11.23
C VAL A 90 -3.91 3.54 -10.09
N LEU A 91 -3.67 4.80 -10.43
CA LEU A 91 -3.18 5.82 -9.51
C LEU A 91 -4.20 6.94 -9.36
N ASP A 92 -4.49 7.34 -8.12
CA ASP A 92 -5.40 8.43 -7.78
C ASP A 92 -4.87 9.12 -6.50
N PRO A 93 -5.03 10.45 -6.33
CA PRO A 93 -4.65 11.11 -5.09
C PRO A 93 -5.27 10.45 -3.86
N GLY A 94 -4.49 10.34 -2.79
CA GLY A 94 -4.89 9.67 -1.55
C GLY A 94 -4.60 8.17 -1.51
N MET A 95 -4.14 7.55 -2.60
CA MET A 95 -3.72 6.14 -2.59
C MET A 95 -2.42 5.95 -1.83
N ARG A 96 -2.35 4.89 -1.02
CA ARG A 96 -1.13 4.51 -0.30
C ARG A 96 -0.29 3.59 -1.20
N LEU A 97 0.98 3.93 -1.37
CA LEU A 97 1.92 3.18 -2.20
C LEU A 97 3.18 2.81 -1.41
N ARG A 98 3.89 1.81 -1.93
CA ARG A 98 5.23 1.41 -1.53
C ARG A 98 6.15 1.50 -2.74
N LEU A 99 7.27 2.19 -2.60
CA LEU A 99 8.33 2.20 -3.60
C LEU A 99 8.99 0.81 -3.66
N THR A 100 9.25 0.29 -4.86
CA THR A 100 9.79 -1.06 -5.07
C THR A 100 11.24 -1.07 -5.52
N TYR A 101 11.80 0.10 -5.82
CA TYR A 101 13.15 0.24 -6.35
C TYR A 101 13.94 1.35 -5.67
N ASN A 102 15.26 1.19 -5.63
CA ASN A 102 16.17 2.25 -5.24
C ASN A 102 16.50 3.08 -6.48
N VAL A 103 16.12 4.35 -6.49
CA VAL A 103 16.41 5.26 -7.61
C VAL A 103 17.39 6.34 -7.19
N ASP A 104 17.14 6.96 -6.03
CA ASP A 104 17.95 8.03 -5.48
C ASP A 104 17.90 7.94 -3.95
N LYS A 105 18.95 7.37 -3.36
CA LYS A 105 19.03 7.16 -1.91
C LYS A 105 19.11 8.48 -1.14
N ASP A 106 19.77 9.48 -1.72
CA ASP A 106 20.00 10.77 -1.08
C ASP A 106 18.68 11.57 -0.98
N ARG A 107 17.74 11.33 -1.90
CA ARG A 107 16.40 11.94 -1.91
C ARG A 107 15.30 11.04 -1.34
N SER A 108 15.66 9.99 -0.61
CA SER A 108 14.72 9.03 -0.03
C SER A 108 13.86 8.28 -1.06
N PHE A 109 14.31 8.14 -2.31
CA PHE A 109 13.68 7.22 -3.26
C PHE A 109 14.31 5.83 -3.09
N VAL A 110 13.87 5.14 -2.04
CA VAL A 110 14.37 3.82 -1.67
C VAL A 110 13.28 2.76 -1.65
N ASN A 111 13.65 1.52 -1.98
CA ASN A 111 12.76 0.38 -1.92
C ASN A 111 12.23 0.18 -0.49
N GLY A 112 10.93 -0.05 -0.36
CA GLY A 112 10.24 -0.23 0.90
C GLY A 112 9.64 1.07 1.46
N GLN A 113 10.08 2.23 0.99
CA GLN A 113 9.53 3.50 1.44
C GLN A 113 8.04 3.61 1.09
N MET A 114 7.25 3.96 2.08
CA MET A 114 5.81 4.14 1.95
C MET A 114 5.43 5.61 1.91
N GLY A 115 4.27 5.87 1.30
CA GLY A 115 3.68 7.20 1.28
C GLY A 115 2.30 7.20 0.64
N THR A 116 1.75 8.39 0.55
CA THR A 116 0.44 8.65 -0.06
C THR A 116 0.59 9.56 -1.27
N ILE A 117 -0.10 9.26 -2.36
CA ILE A 117 -0.12 10.13 -3.55
C ILE A 117 -0.75 11.47 -3.16
N ARG A 118 0.01 12.55 -3.25
CA ARG A 118 -0.47 13.90 -2.90
C ARG A 118 -0.95 14.67 -4.13
N LEU A 119 -0.25 14.54 -5.25
CA LEU A 119 -0.54 15.28 -6.47
C LEU A 119 -0.26 14.41 -7.70
N MET A 120 -1.23 14.29 -8.60
CA MET A 120 -1.04 13.69 -9.91
C MET A 120 -0.59 14.76 -10.91
N LEU A 121 0.47 14.48 -11.66
CA LEU A 121 0.96 15.32 -12.77
C LEU A 121 0.58 14.70 -14.13
N ARG A 122 0.63 13.37 -14.20
CA ARG A 122 0.21 12.53 -15.33
C ARG A 122 -0.25 11.18 -14.78
N ARG A 123 -0.82 10.31 -15.63
CA ARG A 123 -1.28 8.96 -15.26
C ARG A 123 -0.22 8.11 -14.52
N ASP A 124 1.06 8.34 -14.80
CA ASP A 124 2.22 7.60 -14.29
C ASP A 124 3.29 8.52 -13.64
N ILE A 125 3.01 9.82 -13.49
CA ILE A 125 3.93 10.79 -12.87
C ILE A 125 3.18 11.54 -11.77
N PHE A 126 3.70 11.48 -10.54
CA PHE A 126 3.02 12.04 -9.38
C PHE A 126 4.01 12.36 -8.25
N VAL A 127 3.54 13.16 -7.31
CA VAL A 127 4.26 13.47 -6.06
C VAL A 127 3.72 12.57 -4.95
N LEU A 128 4.60 11.74 -4.39
CA LEU A 128 4.33 10.91 -3.22
C LEU A 128 4.78 11.68 -1.96
N ALA A 129 3.86 11.91 -1.03
CA ALA A 129 4.20 12.36 0.32
C ALA A 129 4.58 11.13 1.14
N SER A 130 5.86 10.99 1.48
CA SER A 130 6.35 9.85 2.23
C SER A 130 5.91 9.91 3.69
N ASP A 131 5.81 8.74 4.33
CA ASP A 131 5.50 8.61 5.75
C ASP A 131 6.61 9.23 6.65
N GLN A 132 7.76 9.57 6.07
CA GLN A 132 8.89 10.27 6.71
C GLN A 132 8.89 11.78 6.47
N GLY A 133 7.88 12.34 5.78
CA GLY A 133 7.75 13.78 5.54
C GLY A 133 8.48 14.31 4.30
N THR A 134 9.04 13.43 3.47
CA THR A 134 9.71 13.81 2.20
C THR A 134 8.71 13.79 1.05
N SER A 135 8.76 14.78 0.17
CA SER A 135 8.03 14.74 -1.11
C SER A 135 8.90 14.11 -2.19
N ILE A 136 8.42 13.04 -2.81
CA ILE A 136 9.17 12.26 -3.80
C ILE A 136 8.44 12.36 -5.14
N LEU A 137 9.12 12.83 -6.19
CA LEU A 137 8.60 12.76 -7.55
C LEU A 137 8.79 11.33 -8.07
N VAL A 138 7.68 10.63 -8.33
CA VAL A 138 7.68 9.28 -8.85
C VAL A 138 7.32 9.31 -10.32
N HIS A 139 8.10 8.61 -11.14
CA HIS A 139 7.92 8.46 -12.57
C HIS A 139 8.43 7.08 -13.03
N PRO A 140 8.09 6.61 -14.24
CA PRO A 140 8.65 5.37 -14.77
C PRO A 140 10.18 5.42 -14.88
N ILE A 141 10.83 4.32 -14.56
CA ILE A 141 12.29 4.15 -14.64
C ILE A 141 12.65 3.08 -15.67
N CYS A 142 13.88 3.15 -16.20
CA CYS A 142 14.44 2.14 -17.07
C CYS A 142 15.43 1.27 -16.30
N VAL A 143 15.16 -0.04 -16.20
CA VAL A 143 16.08 -1.01 -15.60
C VAL A 143 16.31 -2.13 -16.59
N LYS A 144 17.57 -2.35 -16.99
CA LYS A 144 17.96 -3.39 -17.96
C LYS A 144 17.13 -3.35 -19.25
N GLY A 145 16.79 -2.14 -19.73
CA GLY A 145 16.01 -1.94 -20.96
C GLY A 145 14.49 -2.09 -20.79
N GLN A 146 13.99 -2.39 -19.59
CA GLN A 146 12.55 -2.44 -19.30
C GLN A 146 12.10 -1.16 -18.60
N MET A 147 11.04 -0.56 -19.12
CA MET A 147 10.38 0.63 -18.54
C MET A 147 9.21 0.20 -17.66
N PHE A 148 9.22 0.64 -16.39
CA PHE A 148 8.11 0.39 -15.47
C PHE A 148 8.04 1.47 -14.39
N LEU A 149 6.88 1.60 -13.75
CA LEU A 149 6.69 2.46 -12.59
C LEU A 149 7.12 1.70 -11.31
N PRO A 150 8.09 2.18 -10.52
CA PRO A 150 8.68 1.43 -9.40
C PRO A 150 7.84 1.51 -8.12
N VAL A 151 6.58 1.06 -8.20
CA VAL A 151 5.63 1.12 -7.09
C VAL A 151 4.77 -0.14 -7.00
N ALA A 152 4.22 -0.36 -5.81
CA ALA A 152 3.11 -1.28 -5.56
C ALA A 152 2.12 -0.60 -4.59
N TYR A 153 0.88 -1.10 -4.51
CA TYR A 153 -0.03 -0.68 -3.45
C TYR A 153 0.58 -0.92 -2.06
N GLY A 154 0.39 0.06 -1.17
CA GLY A 154 1.07 0.15 0.14
C GLY A 154 0.18 -0.13 1.34
N TRP A 155 -1.08 -0.55 1.16
CA TRP A 155 -1.95 -0.88 2.29
C TRP A 155 -1.51 -2.19 2.96
N ALA A 156 -1.02 -3.15 2.18
CA ALA A 156 -0.52 -4.42 2.66
C ALA A 156 0.81 -4.81 2.00
N THR A 157 1.68 -5.43 2.78
CA THR A 157 2.95 -6.03 2.31
C THR A 157 3.23 -7.31 3.09
N THR A 158 4.20 -8.11 2.65
CA THR A 158 4.58 -9.30 3.42
C THR A 158 5.54 -8.93 4.56
N ILE A 159 5.51 -9.70 5.67
CA ILE A 159 6.46 -9.54 6.79
C ILE A 159 7.90 -9.54 6.27
N ARG A 160 8.25 -10.47 5.37
CA ARG A 160 9.58 -10.54 4.75
C ARG A 160 9.99 -9.25 4.03
N ARG A 161 9.05 -8.53 3.42
CA ARG A 161 9.32 -7.28 2.69
C ARG A 161 9.33 -6.05 3.61
N ALA A 162 8.88 -6.20 4.86
CA ALA A 162 8.86 -5.15 5.88
C ALA A 162 10.02 -5.26 6.88
N GLN A 163 10.81 -6.33 6.82
CA GLN A 163 12.10 -6.50 7.49
C GLN A 163 13.18 -5.71 6.76
#